data_AF-A0A7C7QAT9-F1
#
_entry.id   AF-A0A7C7QAT9-F1
#
_cell.length_a   1.000
_cell.length_b   1.000
_cell.length_c   1.000
_cell.angle_alpha   90.00
_cell.angle_beta   90.00
_cell.angle_gamma   90.00
#
_symmetry.space_group_name_H-M   'P 1'
#
loop_
_entity.id
_entity.type
_entity.pdbx_description
1 polymer ?
#
loop_
_entity_poly.entity_id
_entity_poly.type
_entity_poly.pdbx_seq_one_letter_code
_entity_poly.pdbx_strand_id
1 'polypeptide(L)'
;MKPRLRLLIPLLLVFLALLGAVIYAGWQGCQEEVAGTRDTTAGPARAEAVGVHLWVTADFGQRLIFAAEVGVNAGDSVLEVMKRHLEVETAYGGGFVQGINGLASGYAAGRKQDWFYWVNGIMAPVGAAQYRPSEGDVIWWDYHEWEHTLFIPAVVGAYPQPFKDAGAVILYAPGFEEEAAAIKRGLTRLGVEGVSVRPLSEEGVAGRNAPAILLGPWLRLEADPLVGGLLKQEIRLGLYAKFAQGKIALLRPDGTVARELPSGGGVVLAVGSGAGDEEPLWLVTGADEAGVRRAARLLGSEPEALERSIGVAVAGSEAIPLPLLR
;
A
#
# COMPACT_ATOMS: atom_id res chain seq x y z
N MET A 1 32.59 34.89 3.74
CA MET A 1 33.30 33.94 2.85
C MET A 1 32.38 32.80 2.44
N LYS A 2 31.76 32.92 1.26
CA LYS A 2 31.31 31.77 0.44
C LYS A 2 32.50 31.46 -0.49
N PRO A 3 32.89 30.19 -0.75
CA PRO A 3 32.23 29.44 -1.82
C PRO A 3 32.36 27.90 -1.76
N ARG A 4 31.26 27.12 -1.96
CA ARG A 4 31.29 25.75 -2.55
C ARG A 4 29.92 25.34 -3.13
N LEU A 5 29.31 26.19 -3.97
CA LEU A 5 28.02 25.88 -4.62
C LEU A 5 27.99 26.23 -6.12
N ARG A 6 29.13 26.14 -6.82
CA ARG A 6 29.22 26.54 -8.24
C ARG A 6 29.57 25.40 -9.22
N LEU A 7 29.62 24.14 -8.79
CA LEU A 7 30.02 23.04 -9.67
C LEU A 7 28.95 21.97 -9.96
N LEU A 8 27.78 22.00 -9.33
CA LEU A 8 26.72 20.99 -9.55
C LEU A 8 25.60 21.43 -10.50
N ILE A 9 25.51 22.72 -10.83
CA ILE A 9 24.49 23.26 -11.72
C ILE A 9 24.79 23.02 -13.22
N PRO A 10 26.05 22.94 -13.73
CA PRO A 10 26.26 22.69 -15.15
C PRO A 10 26.19 21.21 -15.54
N LEU A 11 26.20 20.26 -14.59
CA LEU A 11 26.15 18.82 -14.90
C LEU A 11 24.72 18.31 -15.14
N LEU A 12 23.71 18.91 -14.47
CA LEU A 12 22.30 18.55 -14.62
C LEU A 12 21.70 19.05 -15.95
N LEU A 13 22.25 20.13 -16.51
CA LEU A 13 21.80 20.73 -17.77
C LEU A 13 22.33 20.02 -19.02
N VAL A 14 23.41 19.25 -18.93
CA VAL A 14 23.93 18.47 -20.06
C VAL A 14 23.18 17.13 -20.23
N PHE A 15 22.60 16.58 -19.16
CA PHE A 15 21.82 15.32 -19.22
C PHE A 15 20.42 15.52 -19.80
N LEU A 16 19.81 16.70 -19.61
CA LEU A 16 18.49 17.06 -20.16
C LEU A 16 18.53 17.43 -21.65
N ALA A 17 19.70 17.80 -22.20
CA ALA A 17 19.84 18.13 -23.62
C ALA A 17 20.01 16.90 -24.53
N LEU A 18 20.37 15.74 -24.00
CA LEU A 18 20.57 14.50 -24.78
C LEU A 18 19.29 13.64 -24.93
N LEU A 19 18.25 13.84 -24.12
CA LEU A 19 16.94 13.20 -24.35
C LEU A 19 16.10 13.93 -25.43
N GLY A 20 16.35 15.22 -25.67
CA GLY A 20 15.61 16.02 -26.65
C GLY A 20 16.00 15.77 -28.12
N ALA A 21 17.14 15.13 -28.38
CA ALA A 21 17.64 14.90 -29.73
C ALA A 21 17.19 13.57 -30.37
N VAL A 22 16.58 12.64 -29.60
CA VAL A 22 16.09 11.36 -30.13
C VAL A 22 14.67 11.47 -30.71
N ILE A 23 13.93 12.54 -30.38
CA ILE A 23 12.53 12.70 -30.82
C ILE A 23 12.40 13.37 -32.20
N TYR A 24 13.46 14.01 -32.71
CA TYR A 24 13.38 14.77 -33.98
C TYR A 24 13.68 13.95 -35.26
N ALA A 25 14.07 12.67 -35.15
CA ALA A 25 14.49 11.86 -36.31
C ALA A 25 13.45 10.82 -36.80
N GLY A 26 12.26 10.74 -36.19
CA GLY A 26 11.19 9.80 -36.59
C GLY A 26 10.18 10.37 -37.59
N TRP A 27 10.31 11.65 -37.94
CA TRP A 27 9.33 12.36 -38.76
C TRP A 27 9.86 12.52 -40.18
N GLN A 28 9.91 11.43 -40.95
CA GLN A 28 9.79 11.38 -42.42
C GLN A 28 9.65 9.91 -42.85
N GLY A 29 8.45 9.53 -43.30
CA GLY A 29 8.21 8.18 -43.82
C GLY A 29 6.79 7.98 -44.33
N CYS A 30 6.62 8.26 -45.62
CA CYS A 30 5.64 7.74 -46.59
C CYS A 30 4.12 7.84 -46.30
N GLN A 31 3.47 8.64 -47.16
CA GLN A 31 2.06 8.52 -47.52
C GLN A 31 1.81 7.20 -48.25
N GLU A 32 0.69 6.55 -47.93
CA GLU A 32 0.04 5.62 -48.85
C GLU A 32 -1.48 5.87 -48.80
N GLU A 33 -2.01 6.17 -49.98
CA GLU A 33 -3.41 6.49 -50.24
C GLU A 33 -4.15 5.18 -50.49
N VAL A 34 -5.19 4.87 -49.70
CA VAL A 34 -6.07 3.72 -49.98
C VAL A 34 -7.52 4.21 -50.04
N ALA A 35 -8.12 3.96 -51.21
CA ALA A 35 -9.46 4.31 -51.59
C ALA A 35 -10.53 3.57 -50.76
N GLY A 36 -11.71 4.17 -50.71
CA GLY A 36 -12.73 3.87 -49.73
C GLY A 36 -13.50 2.56 -49.91
N THR A 37 -14.23 2.21 -48.86
CA THR A 37 -15.43 1.36 -48.93
C THR A 37 -16.42 1.87 -47.88
N ARG A 38 -17.70 1.92 -48.27
CA ARG A 38 -18.80 2.45 -47.46
C ARG A 38 -19.30 1.42 -46.44
N ASP A 39 -19.75 1.98 -45.32
CA ASP A 39 -20.88 1.58 -44.47
C ASP A 39 -20.71 0.42 -43.49
N THR A 40 -20.59 0.76 -42.20
CA THR A 40 -21.67 0.52 -41.22
C THR A 40 -21.37 1.29 -39.94
N THR A 41 -22.23 2.25 -39.62
CA THR A 41 -22.21 2.97 -38.33
C THR A 41 -22.79 2.09 -37.23
N ALA A 42 -21.94 1.24 -36.64
CA ALA A 42 -22.13 0.84 -35.26
C ALA A 42 -21.49 1.94 -34.40
N GLY A 43 -22.31 2.74 -33.70
CA GLY A 43 -21.77 3.63 -32.66
C GLY A 43 -20.91 2.81 -31.70
N PRO A 44 -19.81 3.36 -31.14
CA PRO A 44 -18.95 2.59 -30.26
C PRO A 44 -19.82 2.04 -29.13
N ALA A 45 -19.89 0.71 -29.03
CA ALA A 45 -20.46 0.05 -27.88
C ALA A 45 -19.82 0.69 -26.66
N ARG A 46 -20.64 1.29 -25.79
CA ARG A 46 -20.17 1.91 -24.55
C ARG A 46 -19.45 0.80 -23.80
N ALA A 47 -18.11 0.84 -23.80
CA ALA A 47 -17.29 -0.14 -23.10
C ALA A 47 -17.81 -0.22 -21.67
N GLU A 48 -18.08 -1.44 -21.21
CA GLU A 48 -18.71 -1.66 -19.91
C GLU A 48 -17.85 -1.02 -18.82
N ALA A 49 -18.50 -0.25 -17.94
CA ALA A 49 -17.80 0.38 -16.84
C ALA A 49 -17.48 -0.70 -15.80
N VAL A 50 -16.22 -0.82 -15.41
CA VAL A 50 -15.81 -1.71 -14.31
C VAL A 50 -16.04 -1.01 -12.96
N GLY A 51 -16.38 -1.76 -11.92
CA GLY A 51 -16.55 -1.24 -10.56
C GLY A 51 -15.23 -1.25 -9.80
N VAL A 52 -14.90 -0.16 -9.10
CA VAL A 52 -13.73 -0.07 -8.19
C VAL A 52 -14.13 0.56 -6.87
N HIS A 53 -13.41 0.25 -5.80
CA HIS A 53 -13.59 0.90 -4.51
C HIS A 53 -12.71 2.15 -4.42
N LEU A 54 -13.31 3.32 -4.24
CA LEU A 54 -12.61 4.58 -4.01
C LEU A 54 -12.78 5.02 -2.56
N TRP A 55 -11.68 5.05 -1.82
CA TRP A 55 -11.62 5.51 -0.44
C TRP A 55 -10.78 6.78 -0.33
N VAL A 56 -11.29 7.76 0.40
CA VAL A 56 -10.57 8.97 0.80
C VAL A 56 -10.69 9.10 2.30
N THR A 57 -9.55 9.13 2.97
CA THR A 57 -9.47 9.23 4.42
C THR A 57 -8.46 10.31 4.81
N ALA A 58 -8.42 10.60 6.10
CA ALA A 58 -7.34 11.33 6.72
C ALA A 58 -6.92 10.63 8.01
N ASP A 59 -5.78 11.08 8.52
CA ASP A 59 -5.24 10.62 9.80
C ASP A 59 -4.99 9.10 9.78
N PHE A 60 -4.30 8.63 8.74
CA PHE A 60 -3.91 7.23 8.55
C PHE A 60 -5.11 6.27 8.53
N GLY A 61 -6.16 6.66 7.81
CA GLY A 61 -7.38 5.87 7.63
C GLY A 61 -8.43 6.03 8.73
N GLN A 62 -8.09 6.66 9.86
CA GLN A 62 -8.96 6.73 11.03
C GLN A 62 -10.09 7.77 10.90
N ARG A 63 -10.00 8.70 9.93
CA ARG A 63 -11.06 9.63 9.61
C ARG A 63 -11.53 9.43 8.18
N LEU A 64 -12.73 8.88 8.02
CA LEU A 64 -13.35 8.73 6.70
C LEU A 64 -13.82 10.08 6.15
N ILE A 65 -13.44 10.38 4.91
CA ILE A 65 -13.92 11.56 4.15
C ILE A 65 -14.90 11.12 3.06
N PHE A 66 -14.56 10.05 2.32
CA PHE A 66 -15.38 9.48 1.26
C PHE A 66 -15.09 7.98 1.12
N ALA A 67 -16.13 7.18 0.88
CA ALA A 67 -15.97 5.79 0.44
C ALA A 67 -17.17 5.41 -0.43
N ALA A 68 -16.90 4.91 -1.62
CA ALA A 68 -17.93 4.36 -2.51
C ALA A 68 -17.33 3.36 -3.49
N GLU A 69 -18.17 2.46 -3.98
CA GLU A 69 -17.90 1.77 -5.23
C GLU A 69 -18.29 2.70 -6.38
N VAL A 70 -17.39 2.88 -7.33
CA VAL A 70 -17.54 3.84 -8.44
C VAL A 70 -17.25 3.16 -9.77
N GLY A 71 -17.93 3.63 -10.82
CA GLY A 71 -17.73 3.13 -12.18
C GLY A 71 -16.52 3.78 -12.87
N VAL A 72 -15.73 2.95 -13.54
CA VAL A 72 -14.56 3.34 -14.33
C VAL A 72 -14.84 3.02 -15.80
N ASN A 73 -14.85 4.03 -16.66
CA ASN A 73 -14.98 3.80 -18.10
C ASN A 73 -13.65 3.31 -18.67
N ALA A 74 -13.70 2.63 -19.81
CA ALA A 74 -12.49 2.17 -20.49
C ALA A 74 -11.51 3.33 -20.74
N GLY A 75 -10.27 3.15 -20.29
CA GLY A 75 -9.19 4.11 -20.47
C GLY A 75 -9.14 5.23 -19.42
N ASP A 76 -10.07 5.28 -18.46
CA ASP A 76 -10.03 6.23 -17.35
C ASP A 76 -8.83 5.95 -16.43
N SER A 77 -8.13 7.02 -16.06
CA SER A 77 -7.16 7.06 -14.98
C SER A 77 -7.81 7.21 -13.61
N VAL A 78 -7.07 6.89 -12.54
CA VAL A 78 -7.48 7.19 -11.16
C VAL A 78 -7.85 8.66 -11.01
N LEU A 79 -7.09 9.58 -11.60
CA LEU A 79 -7.38 11.01 -11.53
C LEU A 79 -8.71 11.39 -12.21
N GLU A 80 -9.03 10.78 -13.35
CA GLU A 80 -10.30 11.01 -14.05
C GLU A 80 -11.48 10.45 -13.26
N VAL A 81 -11.32 9.27 -12.64
CA VAL A 81 -12.30 8.70 -11.71
C VAL A 81 -12.52 9.66 -10.54
N MET A 82 -11.45 10.10 -9.86
CA MET A 82 -11.55 11.01 -8.72
C MET A 82 -12.28 12.32 -9.08
N LYS A 83 -11.93 12.97 -10.19
CA LYS A 83 -12.53 14.25 -10.62
C LYS A 83 -14.03 14.18 -10.89
N ARG A 84 -14.60 12.99 -11.12
CA ARG A 84 -16.06 12.80 -11.28
C ARG A 84 -16.81 12.71 -9.97
N HIS A 85 -16.12 12.34 -8.88
CA HIS A 85 -16.73 12.05 -7.58
C HIS A 85 -16.30 13.01 -6.48
N LEU A 86 -15.20 13.74 -6.68
CA LEU A 86 -14.51 14.54 -5.67
C LEU A 86 -14.09 15.88 -6.27
N GLU A 87 -13.94 16.89 -5.41
CA GLU A 87 -13.27 18.14 -5.76
C GLU A 87 -11.77 17.94 -5.68
N VAL A 88 -11.09 17.83 -6.82
CA VAL A 88 -9.65 17.54 -6.90
C VAL A 88 -8.88 18.74 -7.43
N GLU A 89 -7.93 19.22 -6.64
CA GLU A 89 -6.96 20.24 -7.03
C GLU A 89 -5.65 19.58 -7.45
N THR A 90 -5.04 20.06 -8.54
CA THR A 90 -3.80 19.49 -9.08
C THR A 90 -2.72 20.53 -9.34
N ALA A 91 -1.46 20.17 -9.12
CA ALA A 91 -0.29 21.01 -9.37
C ALA A 91 0.63 20.44 -10.47
N TYR A 92 1.69 21.18 -10.82
CA TYR A 92 2.79 20.76 -11.70
C TYR A 92 2.36 20.16 -13.05
N GLY A 93 1.44 20.83 -13.75
CA GLY A 93 0.94 20.35 -15.04
C GLY A 93 -0.19 19.32 -14.93
N GLY A 94 -0.78 19.14 -13.74
CA GLY A 94 -2.05 18.44 -13.54
C GLY A 94 -1.92 16.99 -13.09
N GLY A 95 -0.69 16.45 -13.00
CA GLY A 95 -0.44 15.06 -12.61
C GLY A 95 -0.29 14.83 -11.11
N PHE A 96 -0.04 15.89 -10.34
CA PHE A 96 0.13 15.83 -8.88
C PHE A 96 -1.14 16.29 -8.18
N VAL A 97 -1.77 15.43 -7.38
CA VAL A 97 -2.94 15.80 -6.56
C VAL A 97 -2.46 16.61 -5.37
N GLN A 98 -2.90 17.87 -5.31
CA GLN A 98 -2.56 18.81 -4.23
C GLN A 98 -3.69 18.95 -3.21
N GLY A 99 -4.93 18.64 -3.60
CA GLY A 99 -6.06 18.77 -2.68
C GLY A 99 -7.23 17.88 -3.07
N ILE A 100 -7.97 17.42 -2.06
CA ILE A 100 -9.21 16.66 -2.24
C ILE A 100 -10.23 17.20 -1.25
N ASN A 101 -11.41 17.57 -1.73
CA ASN A 101 -12.56 18.04 -0.93
C ASN A 101 -12.16 19.12 0.12
N GLY A 102 -11.39 20.12 -0.32
CA GLY A 102 -10.97 21.26 0.51
C GLY A 102 -9.81 21.00 1.48
N LEU A 103 -9.25 19.78 1.54
CA LEU A 103 -8.02 19.49 2.27
C LEU A 103 -6.83 19.52 1.31
N ALA A 104 -6.01 20.57 1.43
CA ALA A 104 -4.82 20.78 0.61
C ALA A 104 -3.54 20.31 1.31
N SER A 105 -2.62 19.75 0.52
CA SER A 105 -1.24 19.47 0.91
C SER A 105 -0.56 20.75 1.37
N GLY A 106 0.17 20.68 2.48
CA GLY A 106 0.83 21.88 3.00
C GLY A 106 1.44 21.75 4.38
N TYR A 107 1.92 22.90 4.83
CA TYR A 107 2.53 23.11 6.14
C TYR A 107 1.52 23.84 7.01
N ALA A 108 0.58 23.11 7.62
CA ALA A 108 -0.46 23.70 8.46
C ALA A 108 -0.17 23.42 9.95
N ALA A 109 -0.23 24.46 10.79
CA ALA A 109 -0.03 24.36 12.24
C ALA A 109 1.26 23.62 12.66
N GLY A 110 2.35 23.80 11.89
CA GLY A 110 3.63 23.14 12.14
C GLY A 110 3.73 21.68 11.72
N ARG A 111 2.69 21.11 11.10
CA ARG A 111 2.69 19.73 10.58
C ARG A 111 2.86 19.73 9.07
N LYS A 112 3.66 18.78 8.58
CA LYS A 112 3.85 18.53 7.14
C LYS A 112 2.87 17.45 6.72
N GLN A 113 1.80 17.84 6.02
CA GLN A 113 0.75 16.92 5.60
C GLN A 113 0.62 16.90 4.08
N ASP A 114 0.39 15.71 3.54
CA ASP A 114 0.24 15.50 2.10
C ASP A 114 -0.72 14.33 1.83
N TRP A 115 -1.08 14.18 0.56
CA TRP A 115 -1.90 13.09 0.06
C TRP A 115 -1.03 11.94 -0.43
N PHE A 116 -1.28 10.76 0.12
CA PHE A 116 -0.67 9.51 -0.31
C PHE A 116 -1.76 8.59 -0.83
N TYR A 117 -1.41 7.72 -1.76
CA TYR A 117 -2.37 6.75 -2.26
C TYR A 117 -1.78 5.38 -2.55
N TRP A 118 -2.63 4.39 -2.33
CA TRP A 118 -2.36 2.99 -2.56
C TRP A 118 -3.38 2.45 -3.55
N VAL A 119 -2.95 1.49 -4.35
CA VAL A 119 -3.86 0.60 -5.08
C VAL A 119 -3.66 -0.79 -4.54
N ASN A 120 -4.75 -1.44 -4.15
CA ASN A 120 -4.74 -2.81 -3.61
C ASN A 120 -3.78 -2.98 -2.44
N GLY A 121 -3.65 -1.94 -1.60
CA GLY A 121 -2.79 -1.94 -0.41
C GLY A 121 -1.31 -1.68 -0.69
N ILE A 122 -0.91 -1.42 -1.94
CA ILE A 122 0.45 -1.10 -2.34
C ILE A 122 0.54 0.35 -2.79
N MET A 123 1.55 1.07 -2.31
CA MET A 123 1.76 2.46 -2.69
C MET A 123 2.02 2.52 -4.19
N ALA A 124 1.26 3.34 -4.91
CA ALA A 124 1.33 3.33 -6.37
C ALA A 124 2.71 3.81 -6.87
N PRO A 125 3.32 3.12 -7.86
CA PRO A 125 4.63 3.50 -8.40
C PRO A 125 4.56 4.65 -9.42
N VAL A 126 3.37 4.96 -9.90
CA VAL A 126 3.09 6.03 -10.87
C VAL A 126 2.15 7.05 -10.25
N GLY A 127 1.90 8.18 -10.93
CA GLY A 127 0.91 9.16 -10.48
C GLY A 127 -0.52 8.80 -10.88
N ALA A 128 -1.51 9.46 -10.25
CA ALA A 128 -2.93 9.17 -10.41
C ALA A 128 -3.45 9.34 -11.85
N ALA A 129 -2.80 10.19 -12.65
CA ALA A 129 -3.11 10.39 -14.07
C ALA A 129 -2.66 9.21 -14.97
N GLN A 130 -1.77 8.36 -14.47
CA GLN A 130 -1.15 7.27 -15.23
C GLN A 130 -1.77 5.91 -14.90
N TYR A 131 -2.09 5.65 -13.63
CA TYR A 131 -2.70 4.38 -13.24
C TYR A 131 -4.10 4.21 -13.85
N ARG A 132 -4.35 3.06 -14.49
CA ARG A 132 -5.64 2.67 -15.08
C ARG A 132 -6.24 1.54 -14.23
N PRO A 133 -7.34 1.81 -13.48
CA PRO A 133 -7.91 0.81 -12.59
C PRO A 133 -8.50 -0.40 -13.31
N SER A 134 -8.36 -1.56 -12.69
CA SER A 134 -9.03 -2.80 -13.06
C SER A 134 -10.26 -3.03 -12.19
N GLU A 135 -11.16 -3.91 -12.63
CA GLU A 135 -12.34 -4.27 -11.85
C GLU A 135 -11.96 -4.79 -10.46
N GLY A 136 -12.65 -4.31 -9.43
CA GLY A 136 -12.45 -4.70 -8.05
C GLY A 136 -11.27 -4.01 -7.34
N ASP A 137 -10.49 -3.17 -8.04
CA ASP A 137 -9.39 -2.43 -7.42
C ASP A 137 -9.87 -1.61 -6.23
N VAL A 138 -9.03 -1.57 -5.19
CA VAL A 138 -9.18 -0.67 -4.05
C VAL A 138 -8.19 0.48 -4.21
N ILE A 139 -8.73 1.64 -4.58
CA ILE A 139 -7.99 2.90 -4.68
C ILE A 139 -8.19 3.67 -3.38
N TRP A 140 -7.14 3.77 -2.59
CA TRP A 140 -7.19 4.43 -1.29
C TRP A 140 -6.29 5.65 -1.26
N TRP A 141 -6.87 6.82 -1.03
CA TRP A 141 -6.19 8.09 -0.72
C TRP A 141 -6.26 8.39 0.77
N ASP A 142 -5.15 8.76 1.39
CA ASP A 142 -5.12 9.23 2.77
C ASP A 142 -4.32 10.52 2.91
N TYR A 143 -4.89 11.47 3.65
CA TYR A 143 -4.24 12.71 4.06
C TYR A 143 -3.65 12.57 5.45
N HIS A 144 -2.32 12.54 5.56
CA HIS A 144 -1.63 12.39 6.84
C HIS A 144 -0.29 13.12 6.90
N GLU A 145 0.28 13.16 8.10
CA GLU A 145 1.58 13.76 8.35
C GLU A 145 2.73 12.83 7.95
N TRP A 146 3.75 13.37 7.29
CA TRP A 146 4.84 12.57 6.71
C TRP A 146 6.22 12.91 7.27
N GLU A 147 6.31 13.81 8.25
CA GLU A 147 7.60 14.31 8.76
C GLU A 147 8.52 13.19 9.27
N HIS A 148 7.96 12.17 9.93
CA HIS A 148 8.71 11.04 10.47
C HIS A 148 8.54 9.76 9.65
N THR A 149 7.46 9.66 8.86
CA THR A 149 7.16 8.53 7.98
C THR A 149 7.14 9.03 6.54
N LEU A 150 8.26 8.91 5.83
CA LEU A 150 8.40 9.49 4.48
C LEU A 150 7.54 8.79 3.44
N PHE A 151 7.35 7.48 3.60
CA PHE A 151 6.51 6.67 2.72
C PHE A 151 6.10 5.38 3.45
N ILE A 152 4.94 4.83 3.08
CA ILE A 152 4.41 3.58 3.63
C ILE A 152 4.17 2.65 2.44
N PRO A 153 5.12 1.78 2.08
CA PRO A 153 5.06 0.98 0.84
C PRO A 153 3.84 0.09 0.72
N ALA A 154 3.40 -0.49 1.83
CA ALA A 154 2.31 -1.45 1.88
C ALA A 154 1.47 -1.22 3.14
N VAL A 155 0.16 -1.48 3.03
CA VAL A 155 -0.82 -1.28 4.10
C VAL A 155 -1.77 -2.47 4.18
N VAL A 156 -2.31 -2.71 5.38
CA VAL A 156 -3.25 -3.84 5.59
C VAL A 156 -4.68 -3.54 5.16
N GLY A 157 -5.00 -2.26 4.97
CA GLY A 157 -6.33 -1.70 4.75
C GLY A 157 -7.12 -2.28 3.58
N ALA A 158 -6.43 -2.80 2.57
CA ALA A 158 -7.04 -3.34 1.35
C ALA A 158 -7.11 -4.88 1.35
N TYR A 159 -6.94 -5.55 2.50
CA TYR A 159 -7.07 -7.01 2.56
C TYR A 159 -8.38 -7.49 1.91
N PRO A 160 -8.36 -8.50 1.02
CA PRO A 160 -7.23 -9.35 0.62
C PRO A 160 -6.58 -8.96 -0.72
N GLN A 161 -6.82 -7.76 -1.24
CA GLN A 161 -6.45 -7.35 -2.60
C GLN A 161 -4.98 -7.60 -3.00
N PRO A 162 -3.96 -7.34 -2.15
CA PRO A 162 -2.57 -7.61 -2.55
C PRO A 162 -2.32 -9.06 -2.96
N PHE A 163 -3.16 -9.99 -2.53
CA PHE A 163 -3.00 -11.43 -2.76
C PHE A 163 -3.84 -11.95 -3.94
N LYS A 164 -4.79 -11.16 -4.45
CA LYS A 164 -5.81 -11.63 -5.39
C LYS A 164 -5.23 -12.21 -6.67
N ASP A 165 -4.34 -11.47 -7.31
CA ASP A 165 -3.78 -11.85 -8.62
C ASP A 165 -2.49 -12.66 -8.49
N ALA A 166 -1.67 -12.37 -7.48
CA ALA A 166 -0.36 -13.00 -7.28
C ALA A 166 -0.41 -14.28 -6.43
N GLY A 167 -1.55 -14.55 -5.79
CA GLY A 167 -1.68 -15.59 -4.78
C GLY A 167 -0.99 -15.21 -3.46
N ALA A 168 -0.76 -16.20 -2.61
CA ALA A 168 -0.14 -15.98 -1.30
C ALA A 168 0.77 -17.13 -0.87
N VAL A 169 1.87 -16.78 -0.21
CA VAL A 169 2.74 -17.73 0.51
C VAL A 169 2.60 -17.51 2.02
N ILE A 170 2.01 -18.47 2.72
CA ILE A 170 1.92 -18.43 4.18
C ILE A 170 3.08 -19.24 4.77
N LEU A 171 3.97 -18.54 5.46
CA LEU A 171 5.09 -19.10 6.20
C LEU A 171 4.77 -19.04 7.70
N TYR A 172 4.81 -20.17 8.40
CA TYR A 172 4.40 -20.21 9.80
C TYR A 172 5.46 -20.83 10.73
N ALA A 173 5.63 -20.26 11.91
CA ALA A 173 6.44 -20.88 12.97
C ALA A 173 5.75 -22.17 13.48
N PRO A 174 6.51 -23.20 13.91
CA PRO A 174 5.93 -24.44 14.45
C PRO A 174 4.90 -24.17 15.57
N GLY A 175 3.78 -24.90 15.56
CA GLY A 175 2.68 -24.74 16.54
C GLY A 175 1.55 -23.79 16.11
N PHE A 176 1.64 -23.24 14.89
CA PHE A 176 0.64 -22.35 14.27
C PHE A 176 0.03 -22.93 12.97
N GLU A 177 0.07 -24.25 12.81
CA GLU A 177 -0.45 -24.98 11.65
C GLU A 177 -1.95 -24.68 11.42
N GLU A 178 -2.73 -24.67 12.50
CA GLU A 178 -4.18 -24.42 12.46
C GLU A 178 -4.50 -22.97 12.09
N GLU A 179 -3.75 -22.00 12.63
CA GLU A 179 -3.89 -20.59 12.27
C GLU A 179 -3.49 -20.35 10.82
N ALA A 180 -2.39 -20.95 10.34
CA ALA A 180 -1.98 -20.84 8.94
C ALA A 180 -3.05 -21.43 8.00
N ALA A 181 -3.62 -22.59 8.36
CA ALA A 181 -4.73 -23.18 7.63
C ALA A 181 -6.00 -22.32 7.68
N ALA A 182 -6.27 -21.64 8.81
CA ALA A 182 -7.40 -20.72 8.95
C ALA A 182 -7.25 -19.48 8.07
N ILE A 183 -6.04 -18.88 8.00
CA ILE A 183 -5.73 -17.77 7.11
C ILE A 183 -5.91 -18.21 5.65
N LYS A 184 -5.39 -19.38 5.26
CA LYS A 184 -5.62 -19.93 3.91
C LYS A 184 -7.10 -20.06 3.60
N ARG A 185 -7.90 -20.65 4.49
CA ARG A 185 -9.36 -20.75 4.31
C ARG A 185 -10.03 -19.38 4.17
N GLY A 186 -9.58 -18.39 4.94
CA GLY A 186 -10.05 -17.00 4.83
C GLY A 186 -9.76 -16.39 3.47
N LEU A 187 -8.51 -16.44 3.02
CA LEU A 187 -8.07 -15.97 1.70
C LEU A 187 -8.86 -16.65 0.57
N THR A 188 -8.96 -17.98 0.59
CA THR A 188 -9.71 -18.73 -0.43
C THR A 188 -11.21 -18.38 -0.42
N ARG A 189 -11.83 -18.19 0.76
CA ARG A 189 -13.22 -17.74 0.85
C ARG A 189 -13.42 -16.36 0.23
N LEU A 190 -12.42 -15.49 0.38
CA LEU A 190 -12.42 -14.17 -0.24
C LEU A 190 -11.98 -14.21 -1.71
N GLY A 191 -11.78 -15.38 -2.30
CA GLY A 191 -11.47 -15.57 -3.72
C GLY A 191 -10.02 -15.30 -4.10
N VAL A 192 -9.08 -15.57 -3.20
CA VAL A 192 -7.64 -15.63 -3.52
C VAL A 192 -7.28 -17.05 -3.93
N GLU A 193 -6.72 -17.17 -5.13
CA GLU A 193 -6.23 -18.44 -5.67
C GLU A 193 -4.73 -18.62 -5.35
N GLY A 194 -4.16 -19.80 -5.63
CA GLY A 194 -2.71 -20.00 -5.50
C GLY A 194 -2.14 -19.91 -4.07
N VAL A 195 -2.94 -20.11 -3.02
CA VAL A 195 -2.46 -20.01 -1.62
C VAL A 195 -1.66 -21.25 -1.21
N SER A 196 -0.35 -21.06 -1.01
CA SER A 196 0.57 -22.06 -0.46
C SER A 196 0.79 -21.84 1.03
N VAL A 197 1.00 -22.94 1.78
CA VAL A 197 1.21 -22.92 3.23
C VAL A 197 2.35 -23.86 3.54
N ARG A 198 3.38 -23.37 4.22
CA ARG A 198 4.54 -24.18 4.62
C ARG A 198 5.17 -23.66 5.92
N PRO A 199 5.83 -24.53 6.71
CA PRO A 199 6.60 -24.09 7.86
C PRO A 199 7.66 -23.06 7.47
N LEU A 200 7.96 -22.13 8.37
CA LEU A 200 9.13 -21.27 8.30
C LEU A 200 10.38 -22.12 8.51
N SER A 201 11.21 -22.22 7.48
CA SER A 201 12.47 -22.95 7.47
C SER A 201 13.67 -22.00 7.59
N GLU A 202 14.89 -22.54 7.56
CA GLU A 202 16.13 -21.74 7.64
C GLU A 202 16.33 -20.82 6.42
N GLU A 203 15.76 -21.19 5.26
CA GLU A 203 15.73 -20.31 4.08
C GLU A 203 14.94 -19.02 4.31
N GLY A 204 14.09 -18.99 5.34
CA GLY A 204 13.39 -17.81 5.78
C GLY A 204 12.37 -17.30 4.77
N VAL A 205 12.29 -15.98 4.63
CA VAL A 205 11.40 -15.29 3.68
C VAL A 205 12.07 -14.87 2.37
N ALA A 206 13.35 -15.22 2.20
CA ALA A 206 14.12 -14.88 1.00
C ALA A 206 13.72 -15.76 -0.20
N GLY A 207 13.76 -15.18 -1.41
CA GLY A 207 13.45 -15.93 -2.64
C GLY A 207 11.98 -16.29 -2.82
N ARG A 208 11.07 -15.60 -2.09
CA ARG A 208 9.65 -15.57 -2.44
C ARG A 208 9.47 -14.99 -3.85
N ASN A 209 8.37 -15.38 -4.49
CA ASN A 209 7.97 -14.95 -5.83
C ASN A 209 6.50 -14.53 -5.86
N ALA A 210 5.97 -14.18 -4.68
CA ALA A 210 4.58 -13.83 -4.43
C ALA A 210 4.48 -13.11 -3.06
N PRO A 211 3.41 -12.33 -2.83
CA PRO A 211 3.10 -11.78 -1.52
C PRO A 211 3.12 -12.84 -0.42
N ALA A 212 3.73 -12.51 0.72
CA ALA A 212 3.94 -13.47 1.79
C ALA A 212 3.30 -13.03 3.11
N ILE A 213 2.75 -13.99 3.85
CA ILE A 213 2.28 -13.82 5.23
C ILE A 213 3.20 -14.63 6.13
N LEU A 214 3.93 -13.95 7.00
CA LEU A 214 4.78 -14.55 8.01
C LEU A 214 4.05 -14.59 9.36
N LEU A 215 3.79 -15.79 9.84
CA LEU A 215 2.98 -16.06 11.03
C LEU A 215 3.85 -16.64 12.15
N GLY A 216 3.90 -15.98 13.31
CA GLY A 216 4.57 -16.55 14.47
C GLY A 216 4.96 -15.52 15.54
N PRO A 217 5.49 -15.97 16.69
CA PRO A 217 5.92 -15.09 17.77
C PRO A 217 7.07 -14.21 17.32
N TRP A 218 7.08 -12.95 17.75
CA TRP A 218 8.08 -11.97 17.30
C TRP A 218 9.53 -12.47 17.44
N LEU A 219 9.84 -13.07 18.60
CA LEU A 219 11.16 -13.61 18.92
C LEU A 219 11.68 -14.66 17.91
N ARG A 220 10.76 -15.34 17.20
CA ARG A 220 11.11 -16.29 16.13
C ARG A 220 11.29 -15.59 14.80
N LEU A 221 10.43 -14.62 14.49
CA LEU A 221 10.43 -13.93 13.21
C LEU A 221 11.63 -12.98 13.08
N GLU A 222 12.05 -12.34 14.17
CA GLU A 222 13.18 -11.39 14.16
C GLU A 222 14.54 -12.04 13.89
N ALA A 223 14.63 -13.37 14.03
CA ALA A 223 15.82 -14.13 13.69
C ALA A 223 16.04 -14.25 12.17
N ASP A 224 15.00 -14.04 11.37
CA ASP A 224 15.14 -13.93 9.90
C ASP A 224 15.87 -12.62 9.55
N PRO A 225 16.99 -12.66 8.82
CA PRO A 225 17.80 -11.47 8.52
C PRO A 225 17.04 -10.35 7.78
N LEU A 226 16.09 -10.71 6.91
CA LEU A 226 15.29 -9.74 6.17
C LEU A 226 14.30 -9.05 7.12
N VAL A 227 13.60 -9.82 7.95
CA VAL A 227 12.66 -9.30 8.95
C VAL A 227 13.37 -8.38 9.96
N GLY A 228 14.48 -8.86 10.53
CA GLY A 228 15.28 -8.07 11.48
C GLY A 228 15.89 -6.80 10.85
N GLY A 229 16.14 -6.79 9.54
CA GLY A 229 16.60 -5.62 8.80
C GLY A 229 15.51 -4.57 8.59
N LEU A 230 14.32 -4.98 8.15
CA LEU A 230 13.18 -4.10 7.90
C LEU A 230 12.77 -3.35 9.16
N LEU A 231 12.76 -4.03 10.30
CA LEU A 231 12.30 -3.43 11.55
C LEU A 231 13.33 -2.49 12.18
N LYS A 232 14.61 -2.50 11.78
CA LYS A 232 15.51 -1.39 12.15
C LYS A 232 15.10 -0.05 11.53
N GLN A 233 14.17 -0.05 10.58
CA GLN A 233 13.64 1.13 9.91
C GLN A 233 12.15 1.35 10.21
N GLU A 234 11.62 0.85 11.34
CA GLU A 234 10.16 0.70 11.57
C GLU A 234 9.35 1.92 11.10
N ILE A 235 9.60 3.08 11.72
CA ILE A 235 8.85 4.31 11.47
C ILE A 235 9.03 4.81 10.03
N ARG A 236 10.20 4.58 9.42
CA ARG A 236 10.42 5.01 8.02
C ARG A 236 9.63 4.21 7.01
N LEU A 237 9.19 2.99 7.38
CA LEU A 237 8.41 2.09 6.55
C LEU A 237 6.92 2.05 6.94
N GLY A 238 6.47 2.93 7.85
CA GLY A 238 5.08 2.94 8.34
C GLY A 238 4.76 1.83 9.35
N LEU A 239 5.78 1.21 9.95
CA LEU A 239 5.60 0.21 10.99
C LEU A 239 5.43 0.89 12.35
N TYR A 240 4.19 1.01 12.77
CA TYR A 240 3.80 1.70 14.01
C TYR A 240 3.72 0.78 15.24
N ALA A 241 4.55 -0.26 15.28
CA ALA A 241 4.71 -1.14 16.42
C ALA A 241 6.18 -1.55 16.59
N LYS A 242 6.63 -1.60 17.85
CA LYS A 242 7.95 -2.10 18.26
C LYS A 242 7.79 -3.29 19.19
N PHE A 243 8.76 -4.19 19.14
CA PHE A 243 8.76 -5.37 19.98
C PHE A 243 9.99 -5.34 20.88
N ALA A 244 9.77 -5.47 22.18
CA ALA A 244 10.85 -5.53 23.15
C ALA A 244 10.37 -6.27 24.39
N GLN A 245 11.23 -7.15 24.93
CA GLN A 245 11.01 -7.79 26.25
C GLN A 245 9.64 -8.50 26.38
N GLY A 246 9.16 -9.15 25.30
CA GLY A 246 7.88 -9.86 25.31
C GLY A 246 6.65 -8.93 25.36
N LYS A 247 6.79 -7.67 24.94
CA LYS A 247 5.71 -6.69 24.80
C LYS A 247 5.69 -6.09 23.40
N ILE A 248 4.55 -5.50 23.04
CA ILE A 248 4.40 -4.70 21.82
C ILE A 248 4.14 -3.24 22.19
N ALA A 249 5.06 -2.34 21.85
CA ALA A 249 4.87 -0.92 21.98
C ALA A 249 4.23 -0.37 20.69
N LEU A 250 2.99 0.10 20.79
CA LEU A 250 2.27 0.78 19.72
C LEU A 250 2.72 2.24 19.64
N LEU A 251 2.98 2.71 18.43
CA LEU A 251 3.61 4.00 18.19
C LEU A 251 2.61 5.05 17.70
N ARG A 252 2.93 6.31 18.01
CA ARG A 252 2.39 7.48 17.32
C ARG A 252 3.10 7.70 15.98
N PRO A 253 2.57 8.54 15.08
CA PRO A 253 3.24 8.81 13.82
C PRO A 253 4.63 9.44 13.97
N ASP A 254 4.90 10.13 15.09
CA ASP A 254 6.22 10.67 15.44
C ASP A 254 7.22 9.62 15.96
N GLY A 255 6.78 8.37 16.13
CA GLY A 255 7.59 7.26 16.62
C GLY A 255 7.70 7.13 18.13
N THR A 256 7.04 8.00 18.89
CA THR A 256 6.91 7.86 20.34
C THR A 256 5.97 6.72 20.71
N VAL A 257 6.24 6.07 21.84
CA VAL A 257 5.36 5.00 22.35
C VAL A 257 4.09 5.63 22.92
N ALA A 258 2.94 5.18 22.41
CA ALA A 258 1.63 5.58 22.90
C ALA A 258 1.03 4.58 23.90
N ARG A 259 1.16 3.28 23.61
CA ARG A 259 0.57 2.21 24.42
C ARG A 259 1.48 0.98 24.36
N GLU A 260 1.69 0.31 25.50
CA GLU A 260 2.30 -1.02 25.51
C GLU A 260 1.21 -2.09 25.65
N LEU A 261 1.24 -3.09 24.78
CA LEU A 261 0.46 -4.31 24.91
C LEU A 261 1.31 -5.35 25.66
N PRO A 262 0.79 -5.90 26.77
CA PRO A 262 1.47 -6.95 27.52
C PRO A 262 1.32 -8.31 26.81
N SER A 263 1.57 -9.39 27.55
CA SER A 263 1.21 -10.76 27.17
C SER A 263 -0.19 -10.79 26.57
N GLY A 264 -0.27 -11.41 25.42
CA GLY A 264 -1.46 -11.51 24.62
C GLY A 264 -1.69 -10.41 23.59
N GLY A 265 -0.88 -9.37 23.52
CA GLY A 265 -0.92 -8.42 22.40
C GLY A 265 -0.52 -9.09 21.08
N GLY A 266 -1.26 -8.82 20.01
CA GLY A 266 -0.94 -9.22 18.64
C GLY A 266 -0.91 -8.04 17.68
N VAL A 267 -0.27 -8.17 16.52
CA VAL A 267 -0.33 -7.19 15.43
C VAL A 267 -0.33 -7.85 14.05
N VAL A 268 -0.96 -7.16 13.10
CA VAL A 268 -0.88 -7.40 11.66
C VAL A 268 -0.28 -6.15 11.03
N LEU A 269 0.88 -6.31 10.38
CA LEU A 269 1.62 -5.23 9.72
C LEU A 269 1.92 -5.64 8.28
N ALA A 270 2.04 -4.66 7.38
CA ALA A 270 2.50 -4.87 6.01
C ALA A 270 3.80 -4.09 5.77
N VAL A 271 4.71 -4.68 5.02
CA VAL A 271 5.97 -4.06 4.62
C VAL A 271 6.20 -4.30 3.13
N GLY A 272 6.68 -3.28 2.44
CA GLY A 272 7.17 -3.40 1.07
C GLY A 272 8.58 -2.82 0.93
N SER A 273 9.24 -3.19 -0.14
CA SER A 273 10.54 -2.69 -0.57
C SER A 273 10.49 -1.30 -1.18
N GLY A 274 9.30 -0.84 -1.61
CA GLY A 274 9.07 0.48 -2.19
C GLY A 274 7.68 0.61 -2.82
N ALA A 275 7.47 1.69 -3.58
CA ALA A 275 6.24 1.87 -4.33
C ALA A 275 6.16 0.83 -5.48
N GLY A 276 4.98 0.27 -5.68
CA GLY A 276 4.73 -0.79 -6.67
C GLY A 276 5.33 -2.14 -6.32
N ASP A 277 5.64 -2.40 -5.04
CA ASP A 277 6.11 -3.72 -4.62
C ASP A 277 5.04 -4.79 -4.85
N GLU A 278 5.34 -5.74 -5.74
CA GLU A 278 4.46 -6.86 -6.09
C GLU A 278 4.52 -7.99 -5.06
N GLU A 279 5.49 -7.97 -4.14
CA GLU A 279 5.74 -9.04 -3.16
C GLU A 279 5.82 -8.51 -1.71
N PRO A 280 4.78 -7.81 -1.24
CA PRO A 280 4.75 -7.30 0.13
C PRO A 280 4.87 -8.45 1.13
N LEU A 281 5.53 -8.16 2.25
CA LEU A 281 5.60 -9.05 3.40
C LEU A 281 4.63 -8.58 4.48
N TRP A 282 3.69 -9.45 4.83
CA TRP A 282 2.80 -9.26 5.96
C TRP A 282 3.33 -9.99 7.18
N LEU A 283 3.34 -9.31 8.31
CA LEU A 283 3.74 -9.87 9.61
C LEU A 283 2.49 -10.06 10.46
N VAL A 284 2.16 -11.31 10.76
CA VAL A 284 1.10 -11.69 11.70
C VAL A 284 1.78 -12.24 12.94
N THR A 285 1.94 -11.37 13.94
CA THR A 285 2.83 -11.66 15.08
C THR A 285 2.25 -11.19 16.41
N GLY A 286 2.94 -11.51 17.50
CA GLY A 286 2.47 -11.23 18.85
C GLY A 286 3.59 -11.27 19.88
N ALA A 287 3.28 -10.72 21.06
CA ALA A 287 4.11 -10.79 22.26
C ALA A 287 4.33 -12.24 22.72
N ASP A 288 3.32 -13.08 22.51
CA ASP A 288 3.29 -14.51 22.81
C ASP A 288 2.35 -15.24 21.84
N GLU A 289 2.19 -16.55 22.03
CA GLU A 289 1.32 -17.36 21.18
C GLU A 289 -0.12 -16.87 21.16
N ALA A 290 -0.67 -16.47 22.31
CA ALA A 290 -2.05 -16.00 22.38
C ALA A 290 -2.25 -14.72 21.55
N GLY A 291 -1.26 -13.83 21.55
CA GLY A 291 -1.20 -12.64 20.69
C GLY A 291 -1.17 -12.99 19.20
N VAL A 292 -0.32 -13.93 18.80
CA VAL A 292 -0.23 -14.39 17.40
C VAL A 292 -1.57 -14.98 16.93
N ARG A 293 -2.18 -15.86 17.74
CA ARG A 293 -3.50 -16.45 17.41
C ARG A 293 -4.58 -15.38 17.27
N ARG A 294 -4.54 -14.32 18.09
CA ARG A 294 -5.45 -13.17 17.96
C ARG A 294 -5.24 -12.41 16.66
N ALA A 295 -4.00 -12.09 16.30
CA ALA A 295 -3.70 -11.42 15.04
C ALA A 295 -4.12 -12.26 13.81
N ALA A 296 -3.89 -13.57 13.86
CA ALA A 296 -4.26 -14.49 12.76
C ALA A 296 -5.78 -14.54 12.49
N ARG A 297 -6.62 -14.36 13.52
CA ARG A 297 -8.08 -14.32 13.33
C ARG A 297 -8.54 -13.17 12.46
N LEU A 298 -7.84 -12.03 12.47
CA LEU A 298 -8.20 -10.90 11.62
C LEU A 298 -8.18 -11.28 10.14
N LEU A 299 -7.21 -12.09 9.71
CA LEU A 299 -7.13 -12.52 8.30
C LEU A 299 -8.08 -13.70 8.00
N GLY A 300 -8.29 -14.59 8.96
CA GLY A 300 -9.06 -15.83 8.75
C GLY A 300 -10.59 -15.67 8.87
N SER A 301 -11.04 -14.82 9.79
CA SER A 301 -12.46 -14.73 10.18
C SER A 301 -13.00 -13.32 10.42
N GLU A 302 -12.16 -12.32 10.68
CA GLU A 302 -12.58 -10.94 11.01
C GLU A 302 -11.91 -9.89 10.07
N PRO A 303 -11.93 -10.07 8.74
CA PRO A 303 -11.18 -9.22 7.80
C PRO A 303 -11.62 -7.75 7.80
N GLU A 304 -12.87 -7.47 8.17
CA GLU A 304 -13.41 -6.12 8.30
C GLU A 304 -12.63 -5.26 9.30
N ALA A 305 -11.99 -5.88 10.29
CA ALA A 305 -11.17 -5.18 11.27
C ALA A 305 -9.86 -4.61 10.68
N LEU A 306 -9.48 -5.04 9.48
CA LEU A 306 -8.29 -4.55 8.78
C LEU A 306 -8.59 -3.33 7.91
N GLU A 307 -9.86 -3.11 7.53
CA GLU A 307 -10.25 -2.14 6.51
C GLU A 307 -9.70 -0.73 6.81
N ARG A 308 -9.17 -0.07 5.77
CA ARG A 308 -8.66 1.32 5.86
C ARG A 308 -7.66 1.54 7.00
N SER A 309 -6.84 0.55 7.34
CA SER A 309 -5.79 0.66 8.35
C SER A 309 -4.40 0.51 7.74
N ILE A 310 -3.42 1.25 8.25
CA ILE A 310 -2.01 1.06 7.87
C ILE A 310 -1.50 -0.27 8.40
N GLY A 311 -1.71 -0.48 9.70
CA GLY A 311 -1.53 -1.74 10.42
C GLY A 311 -2.60 -1.86 11.50
N VAL A 312 -2.73 -3.04 12.10
CA VAL A 312 -3.72 -3.28 13.17
C VAL A 312 -3.08 -4.02 14.33
N ALA A 313 -3.29 -3.54 15.54
CA ALA A 313 -2.97 -4.26 16.76
C ALA A 313 -4.23 -4.91 17.35
N VAL A 314 -4.05 -5.97 18.14
CA VAL A 314 -5.15 -6.64 18.86
C VAL A 314 -4.81 -6.77 20.33
N ALA A 315 -5.74 -6.32 21.18
CA ALA A 315 -5.67 -6.47 22.62
C ALA A 315 -7.00 -7.04 23.15
N GLY A 316 -7.00 -8.30 23.59
CA GLY A 316 -8.24 -8.99 23.95
C GLY A 316 -9.13 -9.19 22.72
N SER A 317 -10.31 -8.57 22.69
CA SER A 317 -11.23 -8.54 21.55
C SER A 317 -11.18 -7.22 20.75
N GLU A 318 -10.37 -6.26 21.18
CA GLU A 318 -10.25 -4.95 20.55
C GLU A 318 -9.25 -5.02 19.39
N ALA A 319 -9.70 -4.68 18.18
CA ALA A 319 -8.82 -4.35 17.06
C ALA A 319 -8.55 -2.84 17.07
N ILE A 320 -7.27 -2.47 16.99
CA ILE A 320 -6.77 -1.12 17.19
C ILE A 320 -6.03 -0.70 15.92
N PRO A 321 -6.55 0.26 15.13
CA PRO A 321 -5.83 0.77 13.97
C PRO A 321 -4.54 1.46 14.40
N LEU A 322 -3.50 1.26 13.60
CA LEU A 322 -2.20 1.90 13.78
C LEU A 322 -1.96 2.93 12.67
N PRO A 323 -1.26 4.05 12.96
CA PRO A 323 -0.67 4.47 14.24
C PRO A 323 -1.70 4.88 15.29
N LEU A 324 -1.27 5.01 16.55
CA LEU A 324 -2.10 5.64 17.58
C LEU A 324 -2.00 7.16 17.52
N LEU A 325 -3.13 7.84 17.31
CA LEU A 325 -3.14 9.31 17.15
C LEU A 325 -3.27 10.10 18.45
N ARG A 326 -3.64 9.44 19.56
CA ARG A 326 -3.85 10.05 20.89
C ARG A 326 -3.20 9.18 21.95
#